data_AF-A0A7Y4UBI0-F1
#
_entry.id   AF-A0A7Y4UBI0-F1
#
_cell.length_a   1.000
_cell.length_b   1.000
_cell.length_c   1.000
_cell.angle_alpha   90.00
_cell.angle_beta   90.00
_cell.angle_gamma   90.00
#
_symmetry.space_group_name_H-M   'P 1'
#
loop_
_entity.id
_entity.type
_entity.pdbx_description
1 polymer ?
#
loop_
_entity_poly.entity_id
_entity_poly.type
_entity_poly.pdbx_seq_one_letter_code
_entity_poly.pdbx_strand_id
1 'polypeptide(L)'
;MGIESQLKQLKIEELLTMLKHDDAEVRRKAVHSLEKMETSAFTLEIMERLLGLVADKDRFVRFDVVLALARLNETPLFPVLLERLLSLTRDKRKVVRATAASVFAECTDAAATPEVTARLWELTTDEDKNVRAEAITALRQTKALSSSPETIARLLMLTNDEDRWVGAVAVEAVTDFGHVAATPSLVERMFALLSDSQESLRWTAARAFGKLATVVATPGVIERLVALTTDTGRGVRHAAAMALGELGQQAAAPEVIGGLLNLLTDKNPDVRSHAVEALQRMGNVTAFPIARERLWGLMENKSKAIRFMAARLLREMDEVGSVSARLQEFWKPYIGISTVILLDSFNEEYCSIGDLAEEELRLLAAKQRP
;
A
#
# COMPACT_ATOMS: atom_id res chain seq x y z
N MET A 1 4.73 47.87 -0.43
CA MET A 1 4.39 46.49 -0.86
C MET A 1 4.58 46.43 -2.36
N GLY A 2 5.50 45.59 -2.85
CA GLY A 2 5.85 45.51 -4.28
C GLY A 2 4.81 44.78 -5.13
N ILE A 3 4.86 44.99 -6.44
CA ILE A 3 3.93 44.45 -7.45
C ILE A 3 3.75 42.92 -7.34
N GLU A 4 4.80 42.18 -6.99
CA GLU A 4 4.73 40.72 -6.77
C GLU A 4 3.79 40.32 -5.62
N SER A 5 3.73 41.11 -4.55
CA SER A 5 2.84 40.84 -3.42
C SER A 5 1.37 41.08 -3.80
N GLN A 6 1.10 42.07 -4.65
CA GLN A 6 -0.25 42.34 -5.17
C GLN A 6 -0.69 41.26 -6.16
N LEU A 7 0.21 40.78 -7.03
CA LEU A 7 -0.07 39.68 -7.95
C LEU A 7 -0.34 38.36 -7.20
N LYS A 8 0.42 38.06 -6.15
CA LYS A 8 0.15 36.90 -5.28
C LYS A 8 -1.24 37.01 -4.62
N GLN A 9 -1.60 38.18 -4.12
CA GLN A 9 -2.89 38.42 -3.48
C GLN A 9 -4.06 38.26 -4.45
N LEU A 10 -3.97 38.86 -5.65
CA LEU A 10 -4.97 38.70 -6.72
C LEU A 10 -5.18 37.24 -7.09
N LYS A 11 -4.09 36.47 -7.20
CA LYS A 11 -4.16 35.03 -7.49
C LYS A 11 -4.86 34.24 -6.38
N ILE A 12 -4.65 34.60 -5.11
CA ILE A 12 -5.36 33.97 -3.98
C ILE A 12 -6.84 34.30 -4.04
N GLU A 13 -7.22 35.55 -4.27
CA GLU A 13 -8.62 35.96 -4.37
C GLU A 13 -9.35 35.21 -5.50
N GLU A 14 -8.72 35.09 -6.67
CA GLU A 14 -9.25 34.26 -7.78
C GLU A 14 -9.47 32.81 -7.34
N LEU A 15 -8.49 32.18 -6.69
CA LEU A 15 -8.63 30.81 -6.19
C LEU A 15 -9.78 30.70 -5.18
N LEU A 16 -9.92 31.66 -4.27
CA LEU A 16 -11.00 31.69 -3.28
C LEU A 16 -12.39 31.86 -3.93
N THR A 17 -12.49 32.56 -5.07
CA THR A 17 -13.74 32.59 -5.84
C THR A 17 -14.05 31.24 -6.51
N MET A 18 -13.02 30.57 -7.05
CA MET A 18 -13.16 29.26 -7.70
C MET A 18 -13.60 28.16 -6.71
N LEU A 19 -13.28 28.29 -5.42
CA LEU A 19 -13.76 27.38 -4.37
C LEU A 19 -15.31 27.34 -4.27
N LYS A 20 -16.02 28.35 -4.77
CA LYS A 20 -17.50 28.42 -4.73
C LYS A 20 -18.15 28.01 -6.04
N HIS A 21 -17.37 27.58 -7.03
CA HIS A 21 -17.86 27.25 -8.36
C HIS A 21 -18.77 26.00 -8.34
N ASP A 22 -19.77 25.94 -9.22
CA ASP A 22 -20.73 24.81 -9.24
C ASP A 22 -20.10 23.49 -9.69
N ASP A 23 -19.14 23.57 -10.60
CA ASP A 23 -18.33 22.46 -11.09
C ASP A 23 -17.32 22.00 -10.03
N ALA A 24 -17.38 20.71 -9.69
CA ALA A 24 -16.48 20.08 -8.74
C ALA A 24 -15.02 20.09 -9.21
N GLU A 25 -14.75 19.95 -10.50
CA GLU A 25 -13.38 19.97 -11.01
C GLU A 25 -12.72 21.34 -10.87
N VAL A 26 -13.52 22.42 -10.97
CA VAL A 26 -13.03 23.78 -10.73
C VAL A 26 -12.69 23.98 -9.26
N ARG A 27 -13.60 23.58 -8.34
CA ARG A 27 -13.34 23.63 -6.90
C ARG A 27 -12.11 22.81 -6.54
N ARG A 28 -12.01 21.60 -7.08
CA ARG A 28 -10.90 20.69 -6.87
C ARG A 28 -9.56 21.29 -7.31
N LYS A 29 -9.47 21.82 -8.52
CA LYS A 29 -8.26 22.50 -9.01
C LYS A 29 -7.89 23.71 -8.16
N ALA A 30 -8.88 24.44 -7.65
CA ALA A 30 -8.63 25.56 -6.75
C ALA A 30 -8.05 25.09 -5.41
N VAL A 31 -8.63 24.06 -4.79
CA VAL A 31 -8.10 23.44 -3.57
C VAL A 31 -6.69 22.92 -3.79
N HIS A 32 -6.45 22.14 -4.85
CA HIS A 32 -5.12 21.62 -5.22
C HIS A 32 -4.10 22.73 -5.46
N SER A 33 -4.53 23.85 -6.04
CA SER A 33 -3.65 25.00 -6.26
C SER A 33 -3.27 25.66 -4.94
N LEU A 34 -4.20 25.81 -4.00
CA LEU A 34 -3.94 26.30 -2.64
C LEU A 34 -3.05 25.32 -1.86
N GLU A 35 -3.30 24.03 -2.00
CA GLU A 35 -2.51 22.95 -1.40
C GLU A 35 -1.05 22.94 -1.91
N LYS A 36 -0.75 23.48 -3.09
CA LYS A 36 0.62 23.59 -3.60
C LYS A 36 1.33 24.90 -3.26
N MET A 37 0.64 25.84 -2.62
CA MET A 37 1.25 27.11 -2.21
C MET A 37 2.25 26.90 -1.06
N GLU A 38 3.14 27.86 -0.85
CA GLU A 38 3.96 27.89 0.35
C GLU A 38 3.06 28.00 1.59
N THR A 39 3.37 27.27 2.66
CA THR A 39 2.58 27.26 3.91
C THR A 39 2.50 28.64 4.55
N SER A 40 3.51 29.51 4.32
CA SER A 40 3.52 30.92 4.72
C SER A 40 2.39 31.75 4.11
N ALA A 41 1.81 31.31 2.99
CA ALA A 41 0.70 31.98 2.33
C ALA A 41 -0.67 31.62 2.92
N PHE A 42 -0.76 30.60 3.77
CA PHE A 42 -2.02 30.22 4.40
C PHE A 42 -2.45 31.26 5.43
N THR A 43 -3.63 31.82 5.21
CA THR A 43 -4.29 32.77 6.12
C THR A 43 -5.48 32.13 6.80
N LEU A 44 -5.98 32.78 7.85
CA LEU A 44 -7.22 32.38 8.51
C LEU A 44 -8.40 32.33 7.52
N GLU A 45 -8.45 33.24 6.56
CA GLU A 45 -9.49 33.23 5.52
C GLU A 45 -9.40 31.98 4.65
N ILE A 46 -8.21 31.63 4.16
CA ILE A 46 -8.03 30.42 3.34
C ILE A 46 -8.45 29.18 4.14
N MET A 47 -8.02 29.08 5.40
CA MET A 47 -8.42 27.98 6.29
C MET A 47 -9.94 27.89 6.45
N GLU A 48 -10.62 28.98 6.78
CA GLU A 48 -12.09 28.98 6.96
C GLU A 48 -12.84 28.67 5.65
N ARG A 49 -12.29 29.08 4.50
CA ARG A 49 -12.84 28.73 3.18
C ARG A 49 -12.71 27.23 2.89
N LEU A 50 -11.56 26.63 3.18
CA LEU A 50 -11.34 25.19 3.06
C LEU A 50 -12.20 24.41 4.04
N LEU A 51 -12.34 24.87 5.29
CA LEU A 51 -13.26 24.28 6.28
C LEU A 51 -14.72 24.30 5.80
N GLY A 52 -15.14 25.30 5.02
CA GLY A 52 -16.45 25.31 4.38
C GLY A 52 -16.68 24.16 3.37
N LEU A 53 -15.60 23.63 2.79
CA LEU A 53 -15.64 22.56 1.78
C LEU A 53 -15.52 21.15 2.36
N VAL A 54 -15.37 20.99 3.69
CA VAL A 54 -15.42 19.65 4.31
C VAL A 54 -16.77 18.94 4.09
N ALA A 55 -17.82 19.73 3.82
CA ALA A 55 -19.16 19.25 3.51
C ALA A 55 -19.43 19.14 2.01
N ASP A 56 -18.41 19.31 1.15
CA ASP A 56 -18.61 19.32 -0.30
C ASP A 56 -19.28 18.02 -0.77
N LYS A 57 -20.17 18.13 -1.77
CA LYS A 57 -20.87 16.97 -2.34
C LYS A 57 -19.90 16.00 -3.02
N ASP A 58 -18.83 16.51 -3.62
CA ASP A 58 -17.85 15.73 -4.35
C ASP A 58 -16.79 15.14 -3.44
N ARG A 59 -16.54 13.83 -3.58
CA ARG A 59 -15.60 13.11 -2.72
C ARG A 59 -14.14 13.47 -2.98
N PHE A 60 -13.78 13.87 -4.20
CA PHE A 60 -12.41 14.23 -4.57
C PHE A 60 -12.10 15.66 -4.10
N VAL A 61 -13.06 16.57 -4.17
CA VAL A 61 -12.92 17.89 -3.52
C VAL A 61 -12.66 17.72 -2.03
N ARG A 62 -13.44 16.88 -1.33
CA ARG A 62 -13.20 16.62 0.10
C ARG A 62 -11.83 16.02 0.37
N PHE A 63 -11.36 15.08 -0.46
CA PHE A 63 -10.04 14.49 -0.33
C PHE A 63 -8.93 15.55 -0.46
N ASP A 64 -8.99 16.41 -1.48
CA ASP A 64 -8.00 17.47 -1.68
C ASP A 64 -8.06 18.51 -0.53
N VAL A 65 -9.26 18.76 0.03
CA VAL A 65 -9.43 19.63 1.21
C VAL A 65 -8.74 19.04 2.44
N VAL A 66 -8.83 17.73 2.64
CA VAL A 66 -8.15 17.05 3.74
C VAL A 66 -6.65 17.29 3.66
N LEU A 67 -6.04 17.05 2.49
CA LEU A 67 -4.61 17.28 2.27
C LEU A 67 -4.24 18.75 2.48
N ALA A 68 -5.02 19.68 1.93
CA ALA A 68 -4.77 21.12 2.06
C ALA A 68 -4.83 21.60 3.52
N LEU A 69 -5.81 21.14 4.30
CA LEU A 69 -5.94 21.47 5.71
C LEU A 69 -4.84 20.81 6.55
N ALA A 70 -4.42 19.58 6.22
CA ALA A 70 -3.37 18.89 6.95
C ALA A 70 -2.02 19.64 6.91
N ARG A 71 -1.71 20.32 5.81
CA ARG A 71 -0.50 21.17 5.67
C ARG A 71 -0.43 22.34 6.66
N LEU A 72 -1.55 22.70 7.29
CA LEU A 72 -1.57 23.73 8.32
C LEU A 72 -0.90 23.27 9.63
N ASN A 73 -0.60 21.98 9.80
CA ASN A 73 0.11 21.46 10.98
C ASN A 73 1.50 22.09 11.20
N GLU A 74 2.14 22.58 10.14
CA GLU A 74 3.42 23.30 10.18
C GLU A 74 3.27 24.81 10.39
N THR A 75 2.05 25.30 10.65
CA THR A 75 1.73 26.73 10.72
C THR A 75 1.21 27.16 12.09
N PRO A 76 1.29 28.46 12.45
CA PRO A 76 0.68 28.98 13.67
C PRO A 76 -0.85 28.87 13.73
N LEU A 77 -1.51 28.56 12.60
CA LEU A 77 -2.97 28.37 12.55
C LEU A 77 -3.39 27.00 13.07
N PHE A 78 -2.47 26.07 13.27
CA PHE A 78 -2.79 24.69 13.62
C PHE A 78 -3.66 24.53 14.88
N PRO A 79 -3.40 25.23 16.01
CA PRO A 79 -4.27 25.12 17.18
C PRO A 79 -5.72 25.55 16.88
N VAL A 80 -5.89 26.60 16.08
CA VAL A 80 -7.22 27.08 15.65
C VAL A 80 -7.89 26.06 14.75
N LEU A 81 -7.13 25.42 13.84
CA LEU A 81 -7.64 24.33 13.02
C LEU A 81 -8.14 23.17 13.89
N LEU A 82 -7.37 22.75 14.91
CA LEU A 82 -7.77 21.65 15.80
C LEU A 82 -9.10 21.97 16.51
N GLU A 83 -9.26 23.17 17.06
CA GLU A 83 -10.51 23.61 17.69
C GLU A 83 -11.70 23.56 16.71
N ARG A 84 -11.50 24.03 15.48
CA ARG A 84 -12.53 24.00 14.43
C ARG A 84 -12.90 22.58 14.04
N LEU A 85 -11.93 21.71 13.80
CA LEU A 85 -12.16 20.31 13.46
C LEU A 85 -12.86 19.56 14.58
N LEU A 86 -12.48 19.81 15.84
CA LEU A 86 -13.15 19.24 17.02
C LEU A 86 -14.63 19.61 17.04
N SER A 87 -14.98 20.85 16.72
CA SER A 87 -16.39 21.26 16.56
C SER A 87 -17.08 20.49 15.42
N LEU A 88 -16.42 20.38 14.26
CA LEU A 88 -16.96 19.69 13.08
C LEU A 88 -17.18 18.19 13.29
N THR A 89 -16.42 17.53 14.19
CA THR A 89 -16.70 16.13 14.58
C THR A 89 -18.06 15.94 15.27
N ARG A 90 -18.77 17.02 15.63
CA ARG A 90 -20.09 17.00 16.25
C ARG A 90 -21.20 17.47 15.30
N ASP A 91 -20.88 17.69 14.02
CA ASP A 91 -21.86 18.09 13.01
C ASP A 91 -22.91 16.98 12.79
N LYS A 92 -24.15 17.38 12.50
CA LYS A 92 -25.26 16.46 12.22
C LYS A 92 -25.01 15.60 10.98
N ARG A 93 -24.24 16.12 10.01
CA ARG A 93 -23.91 15.43 8.76
C ARG A 93 -22.71 14.53 8.99
N LYS A 94 -22.94 13.22 8.82
CA LYS A 94 -21.89 12.19 8.82
C LYS A 94 -20.68 12.50 7.92
N VAL A 95 -20.90 13.11 6.76
CA VAL A 95 -19.82 13.47 5.83
C VAL A 95 -18.85 14.47 6.48
N VAL A 96 -19.38 15.46 7.20
CA VAL A 96 -18.56 16.46 7.89
C VAL A 96 -17.79 15.83 9.04
N ARG A 97 -18.44 14.97 9.84
CA ARG A 97 -17.77 14.23 10.92
C ARG A 97 -16.63 13.36 10.38
N ALA A 98 -16.89 12.61 9.31
CA ALA A 98 -15.90 11.72 8.68
C ALA A 98 -14.74 12.52 8.09
N THR A 99 -15.01 13.61 7.36
CA THR A 99 -13.95 14.44 6.79
C THR A 99 -13.11 15.13 7.87
N ALA A 100 -13.73 15.59 8.97
CA ALA A 100 -12.97 16.13 10.10
C ALA A 100 -12.05 15.08 10.75
N ALA A 101 -12.53 13.85 10.94
CA ALA A 101 -11.71 12.73 11.43
C ALA A 101 -10.57 12.39 10.46
N SER A 102 -10.82 12.44 9.16
CA SER A 102 -9.82 12.22 8.11
C SER A 102 -8.70 13.27 8.14
N VAL A 103 -9.02 14.55 8.42
CA VAL A 103 -7.99 15.58 8.63
C VAL A 103 -7.11 15.25 9.84
N PHE A 104 -7.69 14.78 10.95
CA PHE A 104 -6.87 14.34 12.10
C PHE A 104 -5.95 13.17 11.73
N ALA A 105 -6.43 12.26 10.88
CA ALA A 105 -5.67 11.14 10.38
C ALA A 105 -4.41 11.61 9.62
N GLU A 106 -4.57 12.52 8.65
CA GLU A 106 -3.46 13.10 7.90
C GLU A 106 -2.54 14.00 8.75
N CYS A 107 -3.06 14.63 9.81
CA CYS A 107 -2.23 15.37 10.75
C CYS A 107 -1.37 14.46 11.66
N THR A 108 -1.72 13.17 11.80
CA THR A 108 -0.98 12.17 12.58
C THR A 108 -0.66 12.63 14.03
N ASP A 109 0.58 12.49 14.48
CA ASP A 109 1.06 12.88 15.81
C ASP A 109 0.88 14.37 16.11
N ALA A 110 0.83 15.25 15.10
CA ALA A 110 0.59 16.66 15.33
C ALA A 110 -0.79 16.90 15.96
N ALA A 111 -1.80 16.12 15.57
CA ALA A 111 -3.14 16.19 16.13
C ALA A 111 -3.34 15.37 17.41
N ALA A 112 -2.31 14.69 17.93
CA ALA A 112 -2.40 13.74 19.04
C ALA A 112 -2.54 14.38 20.43
N THR A 113 -3.40 15.40 20.56
CA THR A 113 -3.75 15.96 21.87
C THR A 113 -4.67 15.01 22.64
N PRO A 114 -4.71 15.06 23.98
CA PRO A 114 -5.64 14.26 24.76
C PRO A 114 -7.11 14.47 24.38
N GLU A 115 -7.48 15.71 24.05
CA GLU A 115 -8.85 16.06 23.65
C GLU A 115 -9.21 15.45 22.28
N VAL A 116 -8.34 15.57 21.28
CA VAL A 116 -8.56 14.96 19.96
C VAL A 116 -8.59 13.44 20.08
N THR A 117 -7.67 12.85 20.84
CA THR A 117 -7.62 11.40 21.05
C THR A 117 -8.90 10.89 21.72
N ALA A 118 -9.36 11.55 22.78
CA ALA A 118 -10.62 11.21 23.44
C ALA A 118 -11.80 11.30 22.46
N ARG A 119 -11.84 12.36 21.64
CA ARG A 119 -12.90 12.54 20.65
C ARG A 119 -12.86 11.48 19.55
N LEU A 120 -11.68 11.13 19.04
CA LEU A 120 -11.53 10.04 18.07
C LEU A 120 -12.04 8.71 18.62
N TRP A 121 -11.75 8.41 19.89
CA TRP A 121 -12.31 7.23 20.55
C TRP A 121 -13.84 7.25 20.64
N GLU A 122 -14.47 8.39 20.92
CA GLU A 122 -15.93 8.52 20.89
C GLU A 122 -16.48 8.26 19.48
N LEU A 123 -15.82 8.79 18.44
CA LEU A 123 -16.22 8.59 17.03
C LEU A 123 -16.11 7.14 16.55
N THR A 124 -15.32 6.28 17.21
CA THR A 124 -15.33 4.84 16.91
C THR A 124 -16.66 4.15 17.21
N THR A 125 -17.58 4.84 17.91
CA THR A 125 -18.94 4.37 18.21
C THR A 125 -20.03 5.13 17.44
N ASP A 126 -19.65 5.93 16.43
CA ASP A 126 -20.58 6.70 15.62
C ASP A 126 -21.56 5.80 14.83
N GLU A 127 -22.78 6.28 14.61
CA GLU A 127 -23.81 5.59 13.84
C GLU A 127 -23.37 5.29 12.39
N ASP A 128 -22.53 6.16 11.79
CA ASP A 128 -22.07 5.98 10.42
C ASP A 128 -20.70 5.30 10.38
N LYS A 129 -20.67 4.18 9.66
CA LYS A 129 -19.46 3.38 9.46
C LYS A 129 -18.27 4.13 8.91
N ASN A 130 -18.47 5.15 8.06
CA ASN A 130 -17.33 5.91 7.52
C ASN A 130 -16.70 6.75 8.62
N VAL A 131 -17.51 7.35 9.49
CA VAL A 131 -17.02 8.10 10.66
C VAL A 131 -16.23 7.18 11.59
N ARG A 132 -16.75 5.97 11.86
CA ARG A 132 -16.03 4.95 12.67
C ARG A 132 -14.68 4.59 12.06
N ALA A 133 -14.64 4.29 10.77
CA ALA A 133 -13.42 3.89 10.08
C ALA A 133 -12.37 5.01 9.99
N GLU A 134 -12.78 6.26 9.71
CA GLU A 134 -11.87 7.41 9.71
C GLU A 134 -11.30 7.65 11.11
N ALA A 135 -12.11 7.50 12.16
CA ALA A 135 -11.64 7.61 13.53
C ALA A 135 -10.61 6.53 13.89
N ILE A 136 -10.86 5.27 13.50
CA ILE A 136 -9.89 4.17 13.69
C ILE A 136 -8.61 4.45 12.90
N THR A 137 -8.71 4.98 11.68
CA THR A 137 -7.56 5.32 10.84
C THR A 137 -6.71 6.42 11.47
N ALA A 138 -7.34 7.45 12.04
CA ALA A 138 -6.64 8.52 12.75
C ALA A 138 -5.93 8.01 14.01
N LEU A 139 -6.58 7.12 14.78
CA LEU A 139 -5.95 6.48 15.94
C LEU A 139 -4.75 5.61 15.52
N ARG A 140 -4.87 4.87 14.41
CA ARG A 140 -3.80 4.05 13.84
C ARG A 140 -2.57 4.87 13.44
N GLN A 141 -2.76 6.05 12.87
CA GLN A 141 -1.67 6.91 12.41
C GLN A 141 -1.00 7.71 13.53
N THR A 142 -1.52 7.63 14.76
CA THR A 142 -0.95 8.31 15.93
C THR A 142 0.10 7.41 16.59
N LYS A 143 1.39 7.70 16.39
CA LYS A 143 2.50 6.91 16.95
C LYS A 143 2.54 6.93 18.47
N ALA A 144 2.08 8.01 19.10
CA ALA A 144 1.98 8.07 20.56
C ALA A 144 1.07 6.95 21.14
N LEU A 145 0.14 6.42 20.33
CA LEU A 145 -0.81 5.38 20.75
C LEU A 145 -0.35 3.96 20.40
N SER A 146 0.62 3.79 19.50
CA SER A 146 0.98 2.47 18.96
C SER A 146 1.55 1.50 19.99
N SER A 147 2.13 2.03 21.08
CA SER A 147 2.71 1.24 22.16
C SER A 147 1.78 1.05 23.37
N SER A 148 0.54 1.58 23.35
CA SER A 148 -0.37 1.47 24.48
C SER A 148 -1.15 0.15 24.45
N PRO A 149 -1.01 -0.72 25.48
CA PRO A 149 -1.81 -1.93 25.60
C PRO A 149 -3.31 -1.66 25.63
N GLU A 150 -3.73 -0.55 26.25
CA GLU A 150 -5.13 -0.12 26.30
C GLU A 150 -5.66 0.21 24.91
N THR A 151 -4.89 0.93 24.10
CA THR A 151 -5.23 1.22 22.70
C THR A 151 -5.38 -0.09 21.91
N ILE A 152 -4.42 -1.02 22.03
CA ILE A 152 -4.48 -2.32 21.35
C ILE A 152 -5.73 -3.09 21.77
N ALA A 153 -6.02 -3.18 23.07
CA ALA A 153 -7.21 -3.88 23.58
C ALA A 153 -8.51 -3.25 23.06
N ARG A 154 -8.59 -1.92 22.99
CA ARG A 154 -9.77 -1.23 22.44
C ARG A 154 -9.93 -1.45 20.94
N LEU A 155 -8.86 -1.34 20.16
CA LEU A 155 -8.92 -1.62 18.72
C LEU A 155 -9.26 -3.09 18.43
N LEU A 156 -8.78 -4.03 19.25
CA LEU A 156 -9.15 -5.45 19.16
C LEU A 156 -10.66 -5.66 19.29
N MET A 157 -11.33 -4.94 20.21
CA MET A 157 -12.79 -5.00 20.31
C MET A 157 -13.48 -4.50 19.04
N LEU A 158 -12.95 -3.44 18.41
CA LEU A 158 -13.49 -2.86 17.17
C LEU A 158 -13.32 -3.78 15.95
N THR A 159 -12.49 -4.82 16.02
CA THR A 159 -12.44 -5.85 14.95
C THR A 159 -13.74 -6.64 14.81
N ASN A 160 -14.61 -6.58 15.83
CA ASN A 160 -15.96 -7.15 15.84
C ASN A 160 -17.06 -6.12 15.53
N ASP A 161 -16.72 -4.99 14.88
CA ASP A 161 -17.73 -4.05 14.40
C ASP A 161 -18.79 -4.75 13.53
N GLU A 162 -20.03 -4.27 13.63
CA GLU A 162 -21.17 -4.76 12.85
C GLU A 162 -20.93 -4.67 11.33
N ASP A 163 -20.19 -3.66 10.88
CA ASP A 163 -19.80 -3.49 9.49
C ASP A 163 -18.42 -4.10 9.28
N ARG A 164 -18.39 -5.13 8.42
CA ARG A 164 -17.19 -5.91 8.10
C ARG A 164 -16.01 -5.06 7.60
N TRP A 165 -16.29 -3.94 6.93
CA TRP A 165 -15.21 -3.04 6.49
C TRP A 165 -14.61 -2.27 7.66
N VAL A 166 -15.42 -1.80 8.60
CA VAL A 166 -14.91 -1.15 9.83
C VAL A 166 -14.09 -2.15 10.65
N GLY A 167 -14.59 -3.38 10.79
CA GLY A 167 -13.83 -4.45 11.45
C GLY A 167 -12.48 -4.73 10.77
N ALA A 168 -12.42 -4.69 9.43
CA ALA A 168 -11.17 -4.83 8.70
C ALA A 168 -10.21 -3.63 8.89
N VAL A 169 -10.73 -2.40 8.94
CA VAL A 169 -9.91 -1.20 9.28
C VAL A 169 -9.33 -1.33 10.69
N ALA A 170 -10.09 -1.86 11.64
CA ALA A 170 -9.59 -2.18 12.98
C ALA A 170 -8.51 -3.27 12.94
N VAL A 171 -8.68 -4.34 12.14
CA VAL A 171 -7.64 -5.37 11.95
C VAL A 171 -6.35 -4.73 11.42
N GLU A 172 -6.42 -3.84 10.44
CA GLU A 172 -5.25 -3.11 9.93
C GLU A 172 -4.59 -2.28 11.03
N ALA A 173 -5.38 -1.56 11.81
CA ALA A 173 -4.88 -0.73 12.90
C ALA A 173 -4.14 -1.54 13.98
N VAL A 174 -4.76 -2.63 14.42
CA VAL A 174 -4.18 -3.55 15.41
C VAL A 174 -2.89 -4.18 14.87
N THR A 175 -2.87 -4.58 13.61
CA THR A 175 -1.70 -5.21 12.97
C THR A 175 -0.53 -4.23 12.80
N ASP A 176 -0.81 -2.95 12.52
CA ASP A 176 0.22 -1.91 12.39
C ASP A 176 0.93 -1.61 13.72
N PHE A 177 0.31 -1.92 14.86
CA PHE A 177 0.93 -1.81 16.19
C PHE A 177 1.81 -3.01 16.54
N GLY A 178 1.91 -4.00 15.64
CA GLY A 178 2.88 -5.08 15.70
C GLY A 178 2.46 -6.29 16.54
N HIS A 179 3.45 -7.09 16.94
CA HIS A 179 3.23 -8.44 17.47
C HIS A 179 2.46 -8.53 18.79
N VAL A 180 2.43 -7.45 19.60
CA VAL A 180 1.65 -7.37 20.86
C VAL A 180 0.17 -7.65 20.60
N ALA A 181 -0.27 -7.44 19.36
CA ALA A 181 -1.65 -7.58 18.94
C ALA A 181 -2.03 -8.99 18.45
N ALA A 182 -1.08 -9.91 18.28
CA ALA A 182 -1.27 -11.25 17.72
C ALA A 182 -1.99 -12.22 18.67
N THR A 183 -3.21 -11.86 19.06
CA THR A 183 -4.09 -12.65 19.91
C THR A 183 -4.83 -13.72 19.09
N PRO A 184 -5.23 -14.85 19.71
CA PRO A 184 -6.05 -15.86 19.04
C PRO A 184 -7.33 -15.29 18.42
N SER A 185 -8.00 -14.35 19.11
CA SER A 185 -9.19 -13.66 18.61
C SER A 185 -8.92 -12.85 17.34
N LEU A 186 -7.76 -12.19 17.24
CA LEU A 186 -7.38 -11.46 16.02
C LEU A 186 -7.16 -12.44 14.86
N VAL A 187 -6.47 -13.55 15.11
CA VAL A 187 -6.21 -14.59 14.11
C VAL A 187 -7.52 -15.19 13.57
N GLU A 188 -8.45 -15.53 14.47
CA GLU A 188 -9.80 -16.00 14.08
C GLU A 188 -10.53 -14.96 13.24
N ARG A 189 -10.41 -13.67 13.59
CA ARG A 189 -11.05 -12.62 12.81
C ARG A 189 -10.47 -12.53 11.41
N MET A 190 -9.14 -12.52 11.29
CA MET A 190 -8.43 -12.49 10.02
C MET A 190 -8.77 -13.71 9.16
N PHE A 191 -8.89 -14.90 9.74
CA PHE A 191 -9.33 -16.10 9.01
C PHE A 191 -10.69 -15.93 8.34
N ALA A 192 -11.66 -15.34 9.04
CA ALA A 192 -12.98 -15.10 8.45
C ALA A 192 -12.91 -14.10 7.28
N LEU A 193 -12.07 -13.06 7.41
CA LEU A 193 -11.88 -12.06 6.36
C LEU A 193 -11.21 -12.65 5.10
N LEU A 194 -10.34 -13.67 5.22
CA LEU A 194 -9.75 -14.37 4.06
C LEU A 194 -10.80 -15.06 3.17
N SER A 195 -11.99 -15.35 3.69
CA SER A 195 -13.08 -16.01 2.94
C SER A 195 -14.21 -15.05 2.56
N ASP A 196 -14.02 -13.73 2.73
CA ASP A 196 -15.08 -12.77 2.43
C ASP A 196 -15.32 -12.62 0.93
N SER A 197 -16.57 -12.36 0.55
CA SER A 197 -16.98 -11.98 -0.80
C SER A 197 -16.19 -10.80 -1.40
N GLN A 198 -15.83 -9.81 -0.58
CA GLN A 198 -15.18 -8.58 -1.03
C GLN A 198 -13.67 -8.78 -1.16
N GLU A 199 -13.13 -8.54 -2.36
CA GLU A 199 -11.69 -8.66 -2.65
C GLU A 199 -10.83 -7.85 -1.67
N SER A 200 -11.26 -6.62 -1.33
CA SER A 200 -10.52 -5.74 -0.42
C SER A 200 -10.38 -6.33 0.99
N LEU A 201 -11.38 -7.05 1.49
CA LEU A 201 -11.34 -7.64 2.83
C LEU A 201 -10.42 -8.86 2.88
N ARG A 202 -10.47 -9.71 1.83
CA ARG A 202 -9.51 -10.83 1.69
C ARG A 202 -8.08 -10.32 1.61
N TRP A 203 -7.86 -9.25 0.84
CA TRP A 203 -6.57 -8.60 0.71
C TRP A 203 -6.05 -8.06 2.05
N THR A 204 -6.90 -7.34 2.79
CA THR A 204 -6.56 -6.81 4.12
C THR A 204 -6.09 -7.92 5.05
N ALA A 205 -6.81 -9.04 5.09
CA ALA A 205 -6.47 -10.16 5.95
C ALA A 205 -5.17 -10.85 5.54
N ALA A 206 -4.95 -11.10 4.25
CA ALA A 206 -3.72 -11.71 3.76
C ALA A 206 -2.50 -10.84 4.10
N ARG A 207 -2.62 -9.52 3.88
CA ARG A 207 -1.57 -8.56 4.24
C ARG A 207 -1.32 -8.52 5.75
N ALA A 208 -2.36 -8.58 6.56
CA ALA A 208 -2.22 -8.61 8.01
C ALA A 208 -1.50 -9.87 8.51
N PHE A 209 -1.77 -11.03 7.91
CA PHE A 209 -1.01 -12.26 8.22
C PHE A 209 0.47 -12.12 7.88
N GLY A 210 0.80 -11.48 6.75
CA GLY A 210 2.20 -11.21 6.39
C GLY A 210 2.91 -10.32 7.42
N LYS A 211 2.26 -9.26 7.89
CA LYS A 211 2.85 -8.36 8.92
C LYS A 211 3.09 -9.05 10.26
N LEU A 212 2.30 -10.07 10.60
CA LEU A 212 2.43 -10.84 11.84
C LEU A 212 3.16 -12.18 11.64
N ALA A 213 3.79 -12.40 10.48
CA ALA A 213 4.34 -13.69 10.06
C ALA A 213 5.26 -14.34 11.11
N THR A 214 6.07 -13.57 11.83
CA THR A 214 6.99 -14.09 12.87
C THR A 214 6.28 -14.69 14.09
N VAL A 215 4.98 -14.38 14.31
CA VAL A 215 4.22 -14.83 15.49
C VAL A 215 2.98 -15.67 15.15
N VAL A 216 2.48 -15.64 13.91
CA VAL A 216 1.27 -16.40 13.50
C VAL A 216 1.52 -17.48 12.43
N ALA A 217 2.78 -17.92 12.25
CA ALA A 217 3.19 -18.95 11.29
C ALA A 217 2.70 -20.37 11.66
N THR A 218 1.38 -20.58 11.69
CA THR A 218 0.78 -21.90 11.94
C THR A 218 0.44 -22.61 10.63
N PRO A 219 0.38 -23.96 10.59
CA PRO A 219 -0.02 -24.70 9.40
C PRO A 219 -1.37 -24.25 8.80
N GLY A 220 -2.35 -23.92 9.64
CA GLY A 220 -3.65 -23.44 9.18
C GLY A 220 -3.59 -22.06 8.49
N VAL A 221 -2.70 -21.17 8.97
CA VAL A 221 -2.45 -19.88 8.29
C VAL A 221 -1.79 -20.11 6.94
N ILE A 222 -0.77 -20.96 6.90
CA ILE A 222 -0.05 -21.31 5.66
C ILE A 222 -1.01 -21.89 4.63
N GLU A 223 -1.83 -22.88 4.99
CA GLU A 223 -2.80 -23.52 4.10
C GLU A 223 -3.77 -22.49 3.48
N ARG A 224 -4.29 -21.57 4.29
CA ARG A 224 -5.20 -20.52 3.82
C ARG A 224 -4.52 -19.52 2.90
N LEU A 225 -3.29 -19.11 3.20
CA LEU A 225 -2.52 -18.22 2.33
C LEU A 225 -2.17 -18.90 1.00
N VAL A 226 -1.85 -20.20 1.01
CA VAL A 226 -1.63 -20.97 -0.24
C VAL A 226 -2.89 -21.01 -1.09
N ALA A 227 -4.07 -21.23 -0.51
CA ALA A 227 -5.33 -21.19 -1.26
C ALA A 227 -5.54 -19.85 -2.00
N LEU A 228 -5.17 -18.73 -1.36
CA LEU A 228 -5.27 -17.40 -1.94
C LEU A 228 -4.30 -17.13 -3.09
N THR A 229 -3.29 -17.97 -3.34
CA THR A 229 -2.45 -17.88 -4.55
C THR A 229 -3.25 -18.15 -5.83
N THR A 230 -4.46 -18.67 -5.73
CA THR A 230 -5.37 -18.91 -6.87
C THR A 230 -6.61 -18.01 -6.86
N ASP A 231 -6.64 -17.00 -5.97
CA ASP A 231 -7.78 -16.09 -5.83
C ASP A 231 -8.07 -15.32 -7.14
N THR A 232 -9.34 -14.98 -7.39
CA THR A 232 -9.74 -14.22 -8.57
C THR A 232 -9.16 -12.80 -8.59
N GLY A 233 -9.03 -12.19 -7.41
CA GLY A 233 -8.52 -10.85 -7.20
C GLY A 233 -7.00 -10.81 -7.31
N ARG A 234 -6.48 -9.97 -8.22
CA ARG A 234 -5.02 -9.76 -8.32
C ARG A 234 -4.44 -9.18 -7.04
N GLY A 235 -5.24 -8.36 -6.34
CA GLY A 235 -4.95 -7.82 -5.02
C GLY A 235 -4.60 -8.96 -4.06
N VAL A 236 -5.53 -9.89 -3.95
CA VAL A 236 -5.45 -10.99 -2.98
C VAL A 236 -4.29 -11.92 -3.30
N ARG A 237 -4.05 -12.26 -4.58
CA ARG A 237 -2.92 -13.11 -4.98
C ARG A 237 -1.57 -12.48 -4.65
N HIS A 238 -1.40 -11.18 -4.89
CA HIS A 238 -0.15 -10.50 -4.52
C HIS A 238 0.05 -10.48 -3.00
N ALA A 239 -1.03 -10.22 -2.23
CA ALA A 239 -0.95 -10.17 -0.77
C ALA A 239 -0.64 -11.55 -0.18
N ALA A 240 -1.18 -12.62 -0.78
CA ALA A 240 -0.85 -13.99 -0.42
C ALA A 240 0.63 -14.31 -0.68
N ALA A 241 1.15 -13.94 -1.87
CA ALA A 241 2.57 -14.14 -2.18
C ALA A 241 3.47 -13.40 -1.19
N MET A 242 3.19 -12.12 -0.92
CA MET A 242 3.91 -11.33 0.08
C MET A 242 3.88 -12.00 1.46
N ALA A 243 2.69 -12.38 1.95
CA ALA A 243 2.55 -12.98 3.27
C ALA A 243 3.30 -14.32 3.40
N LEU A 244 3.24 -15.17 2.37
CA LEU A 244 4.02 -16.40 2.34
C LEU A 244 5.53 -16.12 2.34
N GLY A 245 5.98 -15.06 1.65
CA GLY A 245 7.36 -14.60 1.68
C GLY A 245 7.81 -14.07 3.05
N GLU A 246 6.96 -13.31 3.76
CA GLU A 246 7.23 -12.82 5.13
C GLU A 246 7.29 -13.96 6.15
N LEU A 247 6.54 -15.05 5.94
CA LEU A 247 6.70 -16.27 6.73
C LEU A 247 8.08 -16.90 6.54
N GLY A 248 8.71 -16.72 5.37
CA GLY A 248 10.08 -17.11 5.10
C GLY A 248 10.30 -18.63 5.13
N GLN A 249 11.53 -19.03 5.47
CA GLN A 249 11.97 -20.42 5.38
C GLN A 249 11.16 -21.40 6.25
N GLN A 250 10.62 -20.97 7.39
CA GLN A 250 9.78 -21.83 8.25
C GLN A 250 8.47 -22.28 7.58
N ALA A 251 7.99 -21.56 6.57
CA ALA A 251 6.84 -21.95 5.77
C ALA A 251 7.23 -22.64 4.45
N ALA A 252 8.51 -22.88 4.19
CA ALA A 252 8.97 -23.53 2.97
C ALA A 252 8.52 -25.00 2.95
N ALA A 253 7.42 -25.27 2.25
CA ALA A 253 6.86 -26.59 2.02
C ALA A 253 6.51 -26.77 0.53
N PRO A 254 6.41 -28.01 0.02
CA PRO A 254 6.12 -28.27 -1.39
C PRO A 254 4.86 -27.58 -1.91
N GLU A 255 3.81 -27.49 -1.09
CA GLU A 255 2.52 -26.87 -1.43
C GLU A 255 2.66 -25.35 -1.57
N VAL A 256 3.42 -24.73 -0.65
CA VAL A 256 3.71 -23.30 -0.65
C VAL A 256 4.54 -22.91 -1.87
N ILE A 257 5.61 -23.66 -2.12
CA ILE A 257 6.49 -23.46 -3.27
C ILE A 257 5.71 -23.69 -4.55
N GLY A 258 4.89 -24.74 -4.64
CA GLY A 258 4.03 -25.02 -5.79
C GLY A 258 3.05 -23.88 -6.08
N GLY A 259 2.42 -23.32 -5.05
CA GLY A 259 1.54 -22.15 -5.14
C GLY A 259 2.27 -20.92 -5.68
N LEU A 260 3.43 -20.58 -5.12
CA LEU A 260 4.24 -19.44 -5.57
C LEU A 260 4.78 -19.64 -7.00
N LEU A 261 5.19 -20.85 -7.38
CA LEU A 261 5.64 -21.16 -8.74
C LEU A 261 4.52 -20.97 -9.77
N ASN A 262 3.26 -21.25 -9.43
CA ASN A 262 2.13 -20.97 -10.33
C ASN A 262 2.03 -19.46 -10.61
N LEU A 263 2.25 -18.63 -9.60
CA LEU A 263 2.19 -17.17 -9.70
C LEU A 263 3.28 -16.58 -10.62
N LEU A 264 4.36 -17.30 -10.92
CA LEU A 264 5.38 -16.85 -11.90
C LEU A 264 4.83 -16.72 -13.32
N THR A 265 3.66 -17.31 -13.59
CA THR A 265 2.96 -17.21 -14.88
C THR A 265 1.70 -16.35 -14.81
N ASP A 266 1.51 -15.61 -13.72
CA ASP A 266 0.34 -14.74 -13.54
C ASP A 266 0.24 -13.67 -14.63
N LYS A 267 -0.99 -13.31 -15.00
CA LYS A 267 -1.26 -12.25 -15.98
C LYS A 267 -0.77 -10.89 -15.49
N ASN A 268 -0.85 -10.63 -14.19
CA ASN A 268 -0.44 -9.37 -13.58
C ASN A 268 1.07 -9.39 -13.24
N PRO A 269 1.86 -8.42 -13.72
CA PRO A 269 3.29 -8.33 -13.43
C PRO A 269 3.64 -8.20 -11.96
N ASP A 270 2.88 -7.43 -11.18
CA ASP A 270 3.15 -7.20 -9.75
C ASP A 270 3.03 -8.51 -8.96
N VAL A 271 2.04 -9.35 -9.29
CA VAL A 271 1.87 -10.68 -8.70
C VAL A 271 3.09 -11.56 -8.97
N ARG A 272 3.62 -11.52 -10.21
CA ARG A 272 4.82 -12.30 -10.57
C ARG A 272 6.05 -11.83 -9.80
N SER A 273 6.27 -10.53 -9.70
CA SER A 273 7.41 -9.96 -8.97
C SER A 273 7.42 -10.36 -7.49
N HIS A 274 6.27 -10.27 -6.81
CA HIS A 274 6.16 -10.69 -5.41
C HIS A 274 6.29 -12.20 -5.21
N ALA A 275 5.88 -13.01 -6.20
CA ALA A 275 6.10 -14.45 -6.15
C ALA A 275 7.59 -14.81 -6.22
N VAL A 276 8.36 -14.10 -7.06
CA VAL A 276 9.83 -14.24 -7.09
C VAL A 276 10.44 -13.85 -5.75
N GLU A 277 10.05 -12.69 -5.19
CA GLU A 277 10.55 -12.22 -3.90
C GLU A 277 10.22 -13.19 -2.76
N ALA A 278 9.00 -13.73 -2.74
CA ALA A 278 8.58 -14.71 -1.75
C ALA A 278 9.41 -16.00 -1.84
N LEU A 279 9.65 -16.51 -3.04
CA LEU A 279 10.50 -17.68 -3.25
C LEU A 279 11.95 -17.42 -2.81
N GLN A 280 12.49 -16.22 -3.05
CA GLN A 280 13.82 -15.83 -2.58
C GLN A 280 13.91 -15.81 -1.05
N ARG A 281 12.91 -15.25 -0.36
CA ARG A 281 12.85 -15.19 1.10
C ARG A 281 12.69 -16.55 1.77
N MET A 282 12.18 -17.56 1.04
CA MET A 282 12.14 -18.95 1.51
C MET A 282 13.51 -19.64 1.51
N GLY A 283 14.54 -19.03 0.91
CA GLY A 283 15.87 -19.59 0.82
C GLY A 283 16.02 -20.55 -0.37
N ASN A 284 16.79 -21.64 -0.21
CA ASN A 284 17.09 -22.55 -1.31
C ASN A 284 15.87 -23.39 -1.71
N VAL A 285 14.93 -22.82 -2.48
CA VAL A 285 13.76 -23.55 -2.97
C VAL A 285 14.13 -24.59 -4.04
N THR A 286 15.32 -24.54 -4.63
CA THR A 286 15.77 -25.57 -5.60
C THR A 286 16.10 -26.90 -4.94
N ALA A 287 16.25 -26.93 -3.61
CA ALA A 287 16.26 -28.17 -2.84
C ALA A 287 14.97 -28.99 -3.06
N PHE A 288 13.87 -28.34 -3.43
CA PHE A 288 12.62 -29.01 -3.76
C PHE A 288 12.62 -29.46 -5.23
N PRO A 289 12.50 -30.76 -5.53
CA PRO A 289 12.51 -31.27 -6.91
C PRO A 289 11.47 -30.61 -7.82
N ILE A 290 10.27 -30.34 -7.28
CA ILE A 290 9.18 -29.66 -7.99
C ILE A 290 9.58 -28.25 -8.46
N ALA A 291 10.39 -27.53 -7.69
CA ALA A 291 10.85 -26.20 -8.06
C ALA A 291 11.83 -26.26 -9.22
N ARG A 292 12.79 -27.19 -9.19
CA ARG A 292 13.76 -27.38 -10.29
C ARG A 292 13.07 -27.72 -11.60
N GLU A 293 12.17 -28.70 -11.57
CA GLU A 293 11.44 -29.12 -12.76
C GLU A 293 10.62 -27.98 -13.35
N ARG A 294 9.85 -27.28 -12.51
CA ARG A 294 9.01 -26.17 -12.98
C ARG A 294 9.80 -24.97 -13.46
N LEU A 295 10.81 -24.53 -12.72
CA LEU A 295 11.64 -23.40 -13.12
C LEU A 295 12.36 -23.69 -14.44
N TRP A 296 12.85 -24.92 -14.64
CA TRP A 296 13.43 -25.31 -15.92
C TRP A 296 12.39 -25.32 -17.05
N GLY A 297 11.17 -25.81 -16.80
CA GLY A 297 10.07 -25.70 -17.77
C GLY A 297 9.69 -24.24 -18.10
N LEU A 298 9.77 -23.33 -17.13
CA LEU A 298 9.52 -21.90 -17.36
C LEU A 298 10.59 -21.23 -18.23
N MET A 299 11.78 -21.81 -18.36
CA MET A 299 12.80 -21.35 -19.31
C MET A 299 12.34 -21.50 -20.76
N GLU A 300 11.40 -22.40 -21.06
CA GLU A 300 10.84 -22.59 -22.40
C GLU A 300 9.59 -21.72 -22.65
N ASN A 301 9.19 -20.90 -21.68
CA ASN A 301 8.00 -20.06 -21.80
C ASN A 301 8.17 -19.00 -22.91
N LYS A 302 7.10 -18.70 -23.66
CA LYS A 302 7.12 -17.70 -24.74
C LYS A 302 7.48 -16.28 -24.23
N SER A 303 7.07 -15.94 -23.01
CA SER A 303 7.33 -14.64 -22.40
C SER A 303 8.78 -14.50 -21.95
N LYS A 304 9.49 -13.50 -22.49
CA LYS A 304 10.86 -13.14 -22.09
C LYS A 304 10.94 -12.86 -20.58
N ALA A 305 9.95 -12.15 -20.04
CA ALA A 305 9.90 -11.81 -18.61
C ALA A 305 9.82 -13.08 -17.73
N ILE A 306 9.00 -14.06 -18.12
CA ILE A 306 8.86 -15.32 -17.38
C ILE A 306 10.16 -16.12 -17.40
N ARG A 307 10.82 -16.21 -18.55
CA ARG A 307 12.14 -16.85 -18.66
C ARG A 307 13.18 -16.17 -17.78
N PHE A 308 13.18 -14.83 -17.76
CA PHE A 308 14.11 -14.05 -16.94
C PHE A 308 13.91 -14.32 -15.45
N MET A 309 12.67 -14.33 -14.96
CA MET A 309 12.38 -14.62 -13.55
C MET A 309 12.79 -16.05 -13.16
N ALA A 310 12.51 -17.03 -14.03
CA ALA A 310 12.94 -18.41 -13.81
C ALA A 310 14.46 -18.54 -13.75
N ALA A 311 15.18 -17.88 -14.67
CA ALA A 311 16.64 -17.84 -14.68
C ALA A 311 17.23 -17.19 -13.43
N ARG A 312 16.62 -16.09 -12.96
CA ARG A 312 17.03 -15.39 -11.72
C ARG A 312 16.93 -16.32 -10.51
N LEU A 313 15.79 -16.97 -10.32
CA LEU A 313 15.57 -17.91 -9.22
C LEU A 313 16.52 -19.12 -9.29
N LEU A 314 16.75 -19.66 -10.49
CA LEU A 314 17.70 -20.75 -10.70
C LEU A 314 19.15 -20.35 -10.37
N ARG A 315 19.56 -19.13 -10.72
CA ARG A 315 20.92 -18.62 -10.51
C ARG A 315 21.21 -18.32 -9.05
N GLU A 316 20.31 -17.61 -8.37
CA GLU A 316 20.52 -17.17 -6.99
C GLU A 316 20.49 -18.33 -5.99
N MET A 317 19.98 -19.49 -6.41
CA MET A 317 19.84 -20.68 -5.59
C MET A 317 20.78 -21.81 -6.05
N ASP A 318 21.77 -21.48 -6.87
CA ASP A 318 22.83 -22.37 -7.35
C ASP A 318 23.92 -22.53 -6.28
N GLU A 319 23.80 -23.54 -5.42
CA GLU A 319 24.88 -23.89 -4.46
C GLU A 319 26.11 -24.51 -5.16
N VAL A 320 25.96 -24.99 -6.41
CA VAL A 320 26.95 -25.81 -7.10
C VAL A 320 26.91 -25.47 -8.59
N GLY A 321 27.80 -24.57 -9.06
CA GLY A 321 27.90 -23.88 -10.38
C GLY A 321 27.51 -24.58 -11.71
N SER A 322 27.00 -25.80 -11.65
CA SER A 322 26.28 -26.55 -12.69
C SER A 322 25.04 -25.83 -13.26
N VAL A 323 24.26 -25.09 -12.45
CA VAL A 323 23.08 -24.37 -12.98
C VAL A 323 23.54 -23.20 -13.84
N SER A 324 24.58 -22.49 -13.40
CA SER A 324 25.22 -21.42 -14.16
C SER A 324 25.74 -21.88 -15.52
N ALA A 325 26.41 -23.03 -15.60
CA ALA A 325 26.89 -23.60 -16.87
C ALA A 325 25.73 -23.97 -17.82
N ARG A 326 24.66 -24.56 -17.28
CA ARG A 326 23.48 -24.96 -18.07
C ARG A 326 22.68 -23.75 -18.56
N LEU A 327 22.59 -22.69 -17.75
CA LEU A 327 22.00 -21.41 -18.16
C LEU A 327 22.81 -20.76 -19.29
N GLN A 328 24.14 -20.72 -19.18
CA GLN A 328 25.00 -20.21 -20.25
C GLN A 328 24.75 -20.95 -21.57
N GLU A 329 24.67 -22.28 -21.54
CA GLU A 329 24.39 -23.08 -22.73
C GLU A 329 22.99 -22.82 -23.32
N PHE A 330 21.96 -22.71 -22.46
CA PHE A 330 20.58 -22.43 -22.89
C PHE A 330 20.46 -21.09 -23.59
N TRP A 331 21.15 -20.05 -23.10
CA TRP A 331 21.05 -18.70 -23.66
C TRP A 331 21.99 -18.44 -24.85
N LYS A 332 22.96 -19.33 -25.15
CA LYS A 332 23.87 -19.19 -26.33
C LYS A 332 23.16 -18.83 -27.64
N PRO A 333 21.99 -19.40 -28.00
CA PRO A 333 21.28 -19.05 -29.24
C PRO A 333 20.55 -17.69 -29.18
N TYR A 334 20.33 -17.14 -27.99
CA TYR A 334 19.58 -15.91 -27.74
C TYR A 334 20.48 -14.70 -27.47
N ILE A 335 21.79 -14.91 -27.30
CA ILE A 335 22.78 -13.90 -26.95
C ILE A 335 23.52 -13.43 -28.22
N GLY A 336 23.34 -12.17 -28.59
CA GLY A 336 24.36 -11.44 -29.34
C GLY A 336 25.54 -11.14 -28.41
N ILE A 337 26.77 -11.13 -28.92
CA ILE A 337 28.06 -11.13 -28.18
C ILE A 337 28.14 -10.12 -27.00
N SER A 338 27.36 -9.04 -26.99
CA SER A 338 27.35 -8.03 -25.92
C SER A 338 26.64 -8.43 -24.62
N THR A 339 25.80 -9.47 -24.58
CA THR A 339 25.00 -9.80 -23.37
C THR A 339 25.76 -10.60 -22.31
N VAL A 340 26.93 -11.15 -22.66
CA VAL A 340 27.80 -11.87 -21.70
C VAL A 340 28.35 -10.93 -20.62
N ILE A 341 28.53 -9.65 -20.93
CA ILE A 341 28.97 -8.61 -19.96
C ILE A 341 27.84 -8.17 -19.03
N LEU A 342 26.58 -8.31 -19.46
CA LEU A 342 25.41 -7.93 -18.66
C LEU A 342 25.14 -8.94 -17.54
N LEU A 343 25.38 -10.25 -17.76
CA LEU A 343 25.20 -11.28 -16.73
C LEU A 343 26.04 -11.07 -15.45
N ASP A 344 27.22 -10.43 -15.58
CA ASP A 344 28.11 -10.08 -14.47
C ASP A 344 27.83 -8.69 -13.85
N SER A 345 27.02 -7.84 -14.48
CA SER A 345 26.79 -6.44 -14.04
C SER A 345 25.35 -6.09 -13.65
N PHE A 346 24.42 -7.05 -13.62
CA PHE A 346 23.03 -6.81 -13.20
C PHE A 346 22.89 -6.66 -11.68
N ASN A 347 23.17 -5.44 -11.18
CA ASN A 347 22.77 -4.98 -9.86
C ASN A 347 21.65 -3.91 -9.96
N GLU A 348 20.65 -4.10 -9.10
CA GLU A 348 19.63 -3.21 -8.51
C GLU A 348 18.66 -2.32 -9.30
N GLU A 349 18.82 -1.99 -10.57
CA GLU A 349 17.77 -1.25 -11.29
C GLU A 349 17.21 -2.09 -12.44
N TYR A 350 16.04 -1.71 -12.97
CA TYR A 350 15.47 -2.20 -14.23
C TYR A 350 14.38 -3.30 -14.16
N CYS A 351 13.23 -2.94 -13.59
CA CYS A 351 11.94 -3.52 -13.98
C CYS A 351 11.27 -2.81 -15.19
N SER A 352 11.88 -1.78 -15.79
CA SER A 352 11.29 -1.04 -16.93
C SER A 352 12.03 -1.13 -18.27
N ILE A 353 13.12 -1.90 -18.39
CA ILE A 353 14.00 -1.94 -19.60
C ILE A 353 13.70 -3.09 -20.57
N GLY A 354 12.52 -3.71 -20.48
CA GLY A 354 12.07 -4.62 -21.55
C GLY A 354 12.10 -3.95 -22.94
N ASP A 355 11.78 -2.65 -22.98
CA ASP A 355 11.63 -1.88 -24.21
C ASP A 355 12.90 -1.05 -24.57
N LEU A 356 13.66 -0.58 -23.57
CA LEU A 356 14.88 0.24 -23.79
C LEU A 356 16.06 -0.57 -24.36
N ALA A 357 16.19 -1.85 -23.98
CA ALA A 357 17.21 -2.72 -24.56
C ALA A 357 17.01 -2.94 -26.06
N GLU A 358 15.77 -2.82 -26.56
CA GLU A 358 15.43 -3.03 -27.97
C GLU A 358 15.79 -1.83 -28.85
N GLU A 359 15.75 -0.61 -28.30
CA GLU A 359 16.13 0.62 -29.01
C GLU A 359 17.65 0.77 -29.14
N GLU A 360 18.41 0.43 -28.10
CA GLU A 360 19.87 0.35 -28.19
C GLU A 360 20.35 -0.79 -29.11
N LEU A 361 19.70 -1.97 -29.07
CA LEU A 361 20.00 -3.07 -29.99
C LEU A 361 19.63 -2.74 -31.44
N ARG A 362 18.55 -1.97 -31.69
CA ARG A 362 18.21 -1.45 -33.03
C ARG A 362 19.25 -0.42 -33.52
N LEU A 363 19.68 0.50 -32.67
CA LEU A 363 20.67 1.53 -33.02
C LEU A 363 22.06 0.95 -33.29
N LEU A 364 22.44 -0.13 -32.61
CA LEU A 364 23.68 -0.86 -32.84
C LEU A 364 23.62 -1.75 -34.09
N ALA A 365 22.48 -2.40 -34.37
CA ALA A 365 22.27 -3.16 -35.60
C ALA A 365 22.24 -2.25 -36.85
N ALA A 366 21.79 -0.99 -36.72
CA ALA A 366 21.84 0.00 -37.78
C ALA A 366 23.26 0.49 -38.11
N LYS A 367 24.20 0.41 -37.16
CA LYS A 367 25.62 0.78 -37.32
C LYS A 367 26.51 -0.32 -37.90
N GLN A 368 25.98 -1.55 -38.05
CA GLN A 368 26.75 -2.71 -38.52
C GLN A 368 26.26 -3.30 -39.86
N ARG A 369 25.37 -2.62 -40.59
CA ARG A 369 25.17 -2.95 -42.01
C ARG A 369 26.24 -2.22 -42.83
N PRO A 370 26.98 -2.92 -43.71
CA PRO A 370 28.04 -2.31 -44.52
C PRO A 370 27.50 -1.23 -45.47
#